data_AF-A0A1I3TFT7-F1
#
_entry.id   AF-A0A1I3TFT7-F1
#
_cell.length_a   1.000
_cell.length_b   1.000
_cell.length_c   1.000
_cell.angle_alpha   90.00
_cell.angle_beta   90.00
_cell.angle_gamma   90.00
#
_symmetry.space_group_name_H-M   'P 1'
#
loop_
_entity.id
_entity.type
_entity.pdbx_description
1 polymer ?
#
loop_
_entity_poly.entity_id
_entity_poly.type
_entity_poly.pdbx_seq_one_letter_code
_entity_poly.pdbx_strand_id
1 'polypeptide(L)'
;MRGGSHHLRLPAAWKMSHPFRVHPTEKWNYPFARPEVVDERVTITGELCTPNDVLVSDEHVERLRAGDVVVFDYAGAYAWTISHHEFLSHPQPDFVYIDEA
;
A
#
# COMPACT_ATOMS: atom_id res chain seq x y z
N MET A 1 -2.50 -6.23 -0.44
CA MET A 1 -1.43 -5.49 -1.17
C MET A 1 -0.16 -6.33 -1.15
N ARG A 2 0.93 -5.97 -1.85
CA ARG A 2 2.29 -6.47 -1.51
C ARG A 2 2.94 -5.56 -0.47
N GLY A 3 3.67 -6.12 0.49
CA GLY A 3 4.25 -5.37 1.61
C GLY A 3 3.26 -5.15 2.76
N GLY A 4 3.46 -4.12 3.58
CA GLY A 4 2.57 -3.81 4.70
C GLY A 4 3.14 -2.78 5.67
N SER A 5 2.50 -2.63 6.82
CA SER A 5 2.91 -1.73 7.90
C SER A 5 4.27 -2.08 8.53
N HIS A 6 4.81 -3.27 8.24
CA HIS A 6 6.19 -3.67 8.55
C HIS A 6 7.24 -2.99 7.65
N HIS A 7 6.83 -2.39 6.52
CA HIS A 7 7.69 -1.58 5.63
C HIS A 7 7.27 -0.10 5.58
N LEU A 8 6.00 0.22 5.88
CA LEU A 8 5.46 1.58 6.00
C LEU A 8 4.68 1.71 7.31
N ARG A 9 5.37 1.86 8.45
CA ARG A 9 4.77 1.85 9.79
C ARG A 9 4.13 3.17 10.21
N LEU A 10 4.47 4.28 9.54
CA LEU A 10 3.96 5.63 9.83
C LEU A 10 2.43 5.68 10.05
N PRO A 11 1.58 5.05 9.23
CA PRO A 11 0.12 5.12 9.39
C PRO A 11 -0.34 4.42 10.69
N ALA A 12 0.21 3.25 10.98
CA ALA A 12 -0.10 2.50 12.19
C ALA A 12 0.40 3.19 13.46
N ALA A 13 1.58 3.82 13.41
CA ALA A 13 2.16 4.52 14.55
C ALA A 13 1.42 5.84 14.89
N TRP A 14 0.90 6.55 13.88
CA TRP A 14 0.15 7.80 14.06
C TRP A 14 -1.38 7.62 14.04
N LYS A 15 -1.87 6.39 13.81
CA LYS A 15 -3.30 6.06 13.73
C LYS A 15 -4.04 6.95 12.71
N MET A 16 -3.48 7.02 11.51
CA MET A 16 -4.03 7.83 10.42
C MET A 16 -4.08 7.02 9.12
N SER A 17 -5.01 7.38 8.22
CA SER A 17 -4.93 6.96 6.82
C SER A 17 -3.77 7.70 6.15
N HIS A 18 -2.84 6.96 5.56
CA HIS A 18 -1.73 7.60 4.84
C HIS A 18 -2.23 8.27 3.55
N PRO A 19 -1.74 9.46 3.18
CA PRO A 19 -2.01 10.03 1.87
C PRO A 19 -1.62 9.05 0.76
N PHE A 20 -2.55 8.79 -0.16
CA PHE A 20 -2.34 7.84 -1.23
C PHE A 20 -3.04 8.27 -2.52
N ARG A 21 -2.58 7.70 -3.63
CA ARG A 21 -3.27 7.72 -4.92
C ARG A 21 -3.21 6.35 -5.58
N VAL A 22 -4.19 6.06 -6.43
CA VAL A 22 -4.22 4.82 -7.23
C VAL A 22 -3.62 5.12 -8.61
N HIS A 23 -2.59 4.38 -8.99
CA HIS A 23 -2.07 4.36 -10.34
C HIS A 23 -2.65 3.16 -11.09
N PRO A 24 -3.49 3.39 -12.13
CA PRO A 24 -4.14 2.32 -12.84
C PRO A 24 -3.14 1.52 -13.68
N THR A 25 -3.30 0.19 -13.67
CA THR A 25 -2.54 -0.73 -14.52
C THR A 25 -3.51 -1.41 -15.47
N GLU A 26 -3.25 -1.42 -16.78
CA GLU A 26 -4.14 -2.09 -17.75
C GLU A 26 -3.84 -3.59 -17.92
N LYS A 27 -2.66 -4.04 -17.50
CA LYS A 27 -2.24 -5.44 -17.61
C LYS A 27 -3.06 -6.35 -16.68
N TRP A 28 -3.79 -7.30 -17.25
CA TRP A 28 -4.50 -8.36 -16.55
C TRP A 28 -4.30 -9.70 -17.27
N ASN A 29 -3.48 -10.57 -16.69
CA ASN A 29 -3.02 -11.80 -17.35
C ASN A 29 -3.88 -13.03 -17.04
N TYR A 30 -4.95 -12.87 -16.27
CA TYR A 30 -5.76 -14.00 -15.82
C TYR A 30 -6.98 -14.19 -16.72
N PRO A 31 -7.44 -15.43 -16.94
CA PRO A 31 -8.56 -15.73 -17.83
C PRO A 31 -9.93 -15.42 -17.21
N PHE A 32 -9.98 -14.93 -15.97
CA PHE A 32 -11.19 -14.60 -15.24
C PHE A 32 -11.38 -13.08 -15.09
N ALA A 33 -12.61 -12.66 -14.80
CA ALA A 33 -12.95 -11.26 -14.58
C ALA A 33 -12.07 -10.62 -13.51
N ARG A 34 -11.58 -9.42 -13.78
CA ARG A 34 -10.73 -8.67 -12.85
C ARG A 34 -11.58 -8.11 -11.70
N PRO A 35 -11.29 -8.44 -10.43
CA PRO A 35 -11.97 -7.82 -9.31
C PRO A 35 -11.74 -6.30 -9.31
N GLU A 36 -12.83 -5.55 -9.12
CA GLU A 36 -12.81 -4.10 -9.05
C GLU A 36 -13.85 -3.55 -8.08
N VAL A 37 -13.58 -2.35 -7.58
CA VAL A 37 -14.51 -1.47 -6.89
C VAL A 37 -14.49 -0.11 -7.57
N VAL A 38 -15.65 0.56 -7.61
CA VAL A 38 -15.85 1.84 -8.31
C VAL A 38 -16.72 2.73 -7.43
N ASP A 39 -16.28 3.95 -7.18
CA ASP A 39 -16.97 4.94 -6.34
C ASP A 39 -17.32 4.41 -4.94
N GLU A 40 -16.34 3.76 -4.29
CA GLU A 40 -16.55 3.04 -3.04
C GLU A 40 -15.54 3.44 -1.96
N ARG A 41 -15.90 3.19 -0.70
CA ARG A 41 -14.98 3.30 0.44
C ARG A 41 -14.20 2.00 0.61
N VAL A 42 -12.90 2.12 0.82
CA VAL A 42 -11.98 0.98 0.95
C VAL A 42 -11.10 1.09 2.18
N THR A 43 -10.73 -0.08 2.70
CA THR A 43 -9.63 -0.21 3.68
C THR A 43 -8.48 -0.94 2.99
N ILE A 44 -7.29 -0.32 2.98
CA ILE A 44 -6.11 -0.87 2.34
C ILE A 44 -5.21 -1.50 3.40
N THR A 45 -5.01 -2.82 3.29
CA THR A 45 -4.19 -3.62 4.20
C THR A 45 -2.97 -4.23 3.52
N GLY A 46 -1.95 -4.57 4.32
CA GLY A 46 -0.77 -5.29 3.88
C GLY A 46 -0.94 -6.82 3.88
N GLU A 47 0.18 -7.53 3.90
CA GLU A 47 0.27 -9.00 3.88
C GLU A 47 0.43 -9.64 5.26
N LEU A 48 0.37 -8.87 6.35
CA LEU A 48 0.57 -9.42 7.68
C LEU A 48 -0.69 -10.12 8.22
N CYS A 49 -0.48 -11.14 9.05
CA CYS A 49 -1.55 -11.92 9.69
C CYS A 49 -2.23 -11.20 10.88
N THR A 50 -2.20 -9.86 10.92
CA THR A 50 -2.73 -9.06 12.03
C THR A 50 -3.77 -8.07 11.55
N PRO A 51 -4.88 -7.87 12.29
CA PRO A 51 -5.87 -6.85 11.95
C PRO A 51 -5.32 -5.42 12.04
N ASN A 52 -4.14 -5.22 12.66
CA ASN A 52 -3.49 -3.93 12.77
C ASN A 52 -2.73 -3.52 11.49
N ASP A 53 -2.66 -4.38 10.47
CA ASP A 53 -1.92 -4.11 9.23
C ASP A 53 -2.72 -3.24 8.25
N VAL A 54 -3.14 -2.07 8.74
CA VAL A 54 -3.96 -1.10 8.03
C VAL A 54 -3.10 0.10 7.66
N LEU A 55 -3.10 0.46 6.38
CA LEU A 55 -2.37 1.60 5.82
C LEU A 55 -3.31 2.77 5.48
N VAL A 56 -4.55 2.43 5.12
CA VAL A 56 -5.65 3.37 4.84
C VAL A 56 -6.93 2.75 5.40
N SER A 57 -7.70 3.53 6.14
CA SER A 57 -8.95 3.08 6.77
C SER A 57 -10.12 3.88 6.22
N ASP A 58 -11.10 3.19 5.62
CA ASP A 58 -12.39 3.73 5.19
C ASP A 58 -12.30 5.01 4.32
N GLU A 59 -11.37 5.05 3.37
CA GLU A 59 -11.21 6.17 2.43
C GLU A 59 -11.90 5.90 1.10
N HIS A 60 -12.40 6.96 0.45
CA HIS A 60 -13.04 6.88 -0.86
C HIS A 60 -12.02 6.69 -1.99
N VAL A 61 -12.37 5.85 -2.97
CA VAL A 61 -11.66 5.73 -4.24
C VAL A 61 -12.64 5.77 -5.41
N GLU A 62 -12.29 6.54 -6.45
CA GLU A 62 -13.08 6.55 -7.70
C GLU A 62 -13.08 5.18 -8.37
N ARG A 63 -11.92 4.50 -8.39
CA ARG A 63 -11.77 3.14 -8.92
C ARG A 63 -10.52 2.47 -8.36
N LEU A 64 -10.63 1.20 -8.00
CA LEU A 64 -9.51 0.36 -7.61
C LEU A 64 -9.71 -1.06 -8.12
N ARG A 65 -8.71 -1.60 -8.82
CA ARG A 65 -8.75 -2.97 -9.39
C ARG A 65 -7.59 -3.80 -8.86
N ALA A 66 -7.78 -5.12 -8.80
CA ALA A 66 -6.69 -6.04 -8.47
C ALA A 66 -5.50 -5.84 -9.44
N GLY A 67 -4.31 -5.55 -8.94
CA GLY A 67 -3.11 -5.28 -9.76
C GLY A 67 -2.87 -3.81 -10.14
N ASP A 68 -3.77 -2.89 -9.78
CA ASP A 68 -3.42 -1.46 -9.76
C ASP A 68 -2.37 -1.19 -8.67
N VAL A 69 -1.62 -0.09 -8.80
CA VAL A 69 -0.57 0.28 -7.86
C VAL A 69 -1.09 1.35 -6.89
N VAL A 70 -0.95 1.10 -5.59
CA VAL A 70 -1.21 2.13 -4.57
C VAL A 70 0.09 2.87 -4.30
N VAL A 71 0.08 4.18 -4.54
CA VAL A 71 1.23 5.06 -4.29
C VAL A 71 0.98 5.82 -3.00
N PHE A 72 1.84 5.62 -2.01
CA PHE A 72 1.83 6.33 -0.74
C PHE A 72 2.70 7.58 -0.82
N ASP A 73 2.08 8.74 -0.74
CA ASP A 73 2.76 10.03 -0.80
C ASP A 73 3.30 10.44 0.57
N TYR A 74 4.31 11.31 0.60
CA TYR A 74 4.93 11.79 1.84
C TYR A 74 5.57 10.67 2.69
N ALA A 75 5.96 9.55 2.06
CA ALA A 75 6.59 8.40 2.72
C ALA A 75 8.13 8.51 2.87
N GLY A 76 8.72 9.70 2.75
CA GLY A 76 10.18 9.88 2.84
C GLY A 76 10.71 9.94 4.29
N ALA A 77 9.94 10.53 5.20
CA ALA A 77 10.31 10.68 6.60
C ALA A 77 9.55 9.69 7.47
N TYR A 78 10.24 9.03 8.41
CA TYR A 78 9.64 8.14 9.42
C TYR A 78 8.69 7.07 8.85
N ALA A 79 8.89 6.65 7.60
CA ALA A 79 8.22 5.51 6.99
C ALA A 79 9.07 4.26 7.24
N TRP A 80 10.02 4.00 6.34
CA TRP A 80 10.94 2.87 6.46
C TRP A 80 11.69 2.86 7.79
N THR A 81 12.25 4.00 8.22
CA THR A 81 13.18 4.07 9.36
C THR A 81 12.60 3.64 10.72
N ILE A 82 11.29 3.72 10.92
CA ILE A 82 10.62 3.31 12.17
C ILE A 82 9.92 1.95 12.02
N SER A 83 10.03 1.32 10.85
CA SER A 83 9.33 0.10 10.52
C SER A 83 10.06 -1.13 11.07
N HIS A 84 9.32 -2.24 11.20
CA HIS A 84 9.79 -3.48 11.82
C HIS A 84 10.00 -4.52 10.72
N HIS A 85 11.03 -4.29 9.90
CA HIS A 85 11.20 -4.89 8.57
C HIS A 85 11.17 -6.42 8.57
N GLU A 86 11.78 -7.05 9.57
CA GLU A 86 11.95 -8.50 9.62
C GLU A 86 10.71 -9.25 10.13
N PHE A 87 9.62 -8.56 10.44
CA PHE A 87 8.39 -9.19 10.92
C PHE A 87 7.76 -10.06 9.82
N LEU A 88 7.52 -11.34 10.13
CA LEU A 88 7.08 -12.39 9.19
C LEU A 88 8.05 -12.67 8.03
N SER A 89 9.29 -12.13 8.07
CA SER A 89 10.37 -12.48 7.14
C SER A 89 10.00 -12.30 5.65
N HIS A 90 9.16 -11.30 5.35
CA HIS A 90 8.91 -10.87 3.98
C HIS A 90 10.19 -10.27 3.38
N PRO A 91 10.40 -10.38 2.06
CA PRO A 91 11.51 -9.71 1.39
C PRO A 91 11.38 -8.19 1.54
N GLN A 92 12.52 -7.51 1.71
CA GLN A 92 12.56 -6.05 1.74
C GLN A 92 12.09 -5.46 0.40
N PRO A 93 11.47 -4.27 0.40
CA PRO A 93 11.12 -3.58 -0.83
C PRO A 93 12.39 -3.13 -1.57
N ASP A 94 12.27 -2.98 -2.89
CA ASP A 94 13.33 -2.35 -3.68
C ASP A 94 13.43 -0.85 -3.35
N PHE A 95 14.66 -0.36 -3.24
CA PHE A 95 14.96 1.08 -3.10
C PHE A 95 15.52 1.61 -4.42
N VAL A 96 14.76 2.50 -5.05
CA VAL A 96 15.18 3.18 -6.28
C VAL A 96 15.40 4.65 -5.96
N TYR A 97 16.65 5.11 -6.11
CA TYR A 97 17.03 6.51 -5.99
C TYR A 97 17.12 7.09 -7.39
N ILE A 98 16.33 8.14 -7.66
CA ILE A 98 16.31 8.84 -8.94
C ILE A 98 17.12 10.11 -8.75
N ASP A 99 18.22 10.24 -9.49
CA ASP A 99 19.00 11.47 -9.51
C ASP A 99 18.27 12.57 -10.28
N GLU A 100 18.56 13.82 -9.96
CA GLU A 100 18.14 14.95 -10.79
C GLU A 100 18.82 14.83 -12.17
N ALA A 101 18.03 14.98 -13.24
CA ALA A 101 18.51 14.96 -14.62
C ALA A 101 19.25 16.25 -14.99
#